data_AF-A0A397U6L1-F1
#
_entry.id   AF-A0A397U6L1-F1
#
_cell.length_a   1.000
_cell.length_b   1.000
_cell.length_c   1.000
_cell.angle_alpha   90.00
_cell.angle_beta   90.00
_cell.angle_gamma   90.00
#
_symmetry.space_group_name_H-M   'P 1'
#
loop_
_entity.id
_entity.type
_entity.pdbx_description
1 polymer ?
#
loop_
_entity_poly.entity_id
_entity_poly.type
_entity_poly.pdbx_seq_one_letter_code
_entity_poly.pdbx_strand_id
1 'polypeptide(L)'
;MFMMMGSAISAVYLMLTGDTSSISHWDLNNSPPLLILVIIFSFVATIYLMNLFIGLLNNEINETKTREAFLNLRAEMLEEIELLYMLPHQRRKPNWFPFIIFYECNTVKLREHIRDIQNGKWSGYKRPYISEALIKALSLPEEQPSLKKIEDIIKELSLRDIGKVLKDLPVLKQDIKELKESIEDMKTNK
;
A
#
# COMPACT_ATOMS: atom_id res chain seq x y z
N MET A 1 -47.33 12.92 -23.04
CA MET A 1 -46.25 12.57 -22.09
C MET A 1 -46.41 13.17 -20.68
N PHE A 2 -47.10 14.30 -20.47
CA PHE A 2 -47.25 14.90 -19.11
C PHE A 2 -48.56 14.54 -18.38
N MET A 3 -49.33 13.54 -18.84
CA MET A 3 -50.64 13.20 -18.24
C MET A 3 -50.52 12.44 -16.91
N MET A 4 -49.43 11.71 -16.69
CA MET A 4 -49.14 11.01 -15.45
C MET A 4 -47.79 11.44 -14.89
N MET A 5 -47.61 11.37 -13.58
CA MET A 5 -46.37 11.74 -12.90
C MET A 5 -45.14 10.99 -13.47
N GLY A 6 -45.25 9.67 -13.67
CA GLY A 6 -44.13 8.85 -14.16
C GLY A 6 -43.72 9.20 -15.60
N SER A 7 -44.69 9.46 -16.47
CA SER A 7 -44.43 9.90 -17.84
C SER A 7 -43.89 11.34 -17.88
N ALA A 8 -44.31 12.20 -16.94
CA ALA A 8 -43.80 13.57 -16.82
C ALA A 8 -42.33 13.59 -16.42
N ILE A 9 -41.92 12.77 -15.44
CA ILE A 9 -40.50 12.64 -15.03
C ILE A 9 -39.65 12.14 -16.20
N SER A 10 -40.12 11.13 -16.93
CA SER A 10 -39.42 10.58 -18.10
C SER A 10 -39.27 11.64 -19.21
N ALA A 11 -40.30 12.45 -19.42
CA ALA A 11 -40.29 13.53 -20.39
C ALA A 11 -39.27 14.63 -20.07
N VAL A 12 -39.15 15.01 -18.78
CA VAL A 12 -38.13 15.97 -18.32
C VAL A 12 -36.72 15.41 -18.48
N TYR A 13 -36.51 14.11 -18.23
CA TYR A 13 -35.22 13.45 -18.46
C TYR A 13 -34.80 13.48 -19.93
N LEU A 14 -35.71 13.15 -20.86
CA LEU A 14 -35.45 13.27 -22.30
C LEU A 14 -35.11 14.71 -22.69
N MET A 15 -35.85 15.67 -22.14
CA MET A 15 -35.60 17.09 -22.39
C MET A 15 -34.23 17.57 -21.87
N LEU A 16 -33.72 16.97 -20.79
CA LEU A 16 -32.37 17.23 -20.27
C LEU A 16 -31.29 16.82 -21.27
N THR A 17 -31.51 15.76 -22.04
CA THR A 17 -30.59 15.29 -23.10
C THR A 17 -30.70 16.08 -24.40
N GLY A 18 -31.60 17.06 -24.46
CA GLY A 18 -31.87 17.89 -25.64
C GLY A 18 -32.98 17.36 -26.54
N ASP A 19 -33.66 16.27 -26.17
CA ASP A 19 -34.78 15.73 -26.94
C ASP A 19 -36.07 16.54 -26.68
N THR A 20 -36.57 17.19 -27.73
CA THR A 20 -37.79 18.01 -27.71
C THR A 20 -39.06 17.23 -28.05
N SER A 21 -38.97 15.92 -28.34
CA SER A 21 -40.10 15.06 -28.70
C SER A 21 -41.24 15.13 -27.68
N SER A 22 -40.90 15.21 -26.40
CA SER A 22 -41.83 15.34 -25.26
C SER A 22 -42.78 16.55 -25.32
N ILE A 23 -42.34 17.64 -25.96
CA ILE A 23 -43.09 18.91 -26.06
C ILE A 23 -43.62 19.16 -27.46
N SER A 24 -43.10 18.45 -28.48
CA SER A 24 -43.52 18.61 -29.88
C SER A 24 -45.04 18.43 -30.10
N HIS A 25 -45.70 17.66 -29.24
CA HIS A 25 -47.16 17.43 -29.29
C HIS A 25 -47.99 18.51 -28.59
N TRP A 26 -47.36 19.49 -27.93
CA TRP A 26 -48.03 20.57 -27.22
C TRP A 26 -48.00 21.86 -28.03
N ASP A 27 -49.14 22.57 -28.06
CA ASP A 27 -49.23 23.89 -28.69
C ASP A 27 -48.61 24.96 -27.78
N LEU A 28 -47.33 25.26 -28.03
CA LEU A 28 -46.55 26.25 -27.30
C LEU A 28 -47.04 27.69 -27.50
N ASN A 29 -47.73 27.99 -28.61
CA ASN A 29 -48.22 29.34 -28.90
C ASN A 29 -49.48 29.67 -28.10
N ASN A 30 -50.33 28.66 -27.87
CA ASN A 30 -51.56 28.82 -27.11
C ASN A 30 -51.39 28.61 -25.59
N SER A 31 -50.19 28.26 -25.12
CA SER A 31 -49.90 28.02 -23.71
C SER A 31 -48.69 28.82 -23.19
N PRO A 32 -48.84 30.14 -22.95
CA PRO A 32 -47.74 31.00 -22.48
C PRO A 32 -46.97 30.50 -21.24
N PRO A 33 -47.63 29.88 -20.23
CA PRO A 33 -46.91 29.33 -19.07
C PRO A 33 -45.96 28.18 -19.43
N LEU A 34 -46.35 27.32 -20.37
CA LEU A 34 -45.53 26.20 -20.83
C LEU A 34 -44.32 26.72 -21.60
N LEU A 35 -44.52 27.71 -22.48
CA LEU A 35 -43.44 28.36 -23.22
C LEU A 35 -42.37 28.94 -22.28
N ILE A 36 -42.80 29.68 -21.26
CA ILE A 36 -41.90 30.27 -20.26
C ILE A 36 -41.12 29.18 -19.52
N LEU A 37 -41.79 28.10 -19.09
CA LEU A 37 -41.15 27.00 -18.38
C LEU A 37 -40.10 26.29 -19.24
N VAL A 38 -40.38 26.06 -20.52
CA VAL A 38 -39.44 25.43 -21.46
C VAL A 38 -38.20 26.30 -21.70
N ILE A 39 -38.38 27.61 -21.84
CA ILE A 39 -37.27 28.57 -22.01
C ILE A 39 -36.38 28.57 -20.76
N ILE A 40 -36.98 28.68 -19.57
CA ILE A 40 -36.24 28.67 -18.30
C ILE A 40 -35.51 27.34 -18.11
N PHE A 41 -36.20 26.22 -18.35
CA PHE A 41 -35.61 24.90 -18.23
C PHE A 41 -34.42 24.73 -19.18
N SER A 42 -34.57 25.12 -20.44
CA SER A 42 -33.50 25.02 -21.44
C SER A 42 -32.27 25.83 -21.02
N PHE A 43 -32.47 27.06 -20.53
CA PHE A 43 -31.39 27.92 -20.03
C PHE A 43 -30.68 27.27 -18.82
N VAL A 44 -31.44 26.75 -17.84
CA VAL A 44 -30.87 26.08 -16.66
C VAL A 44 -30.13 24.80 -17.05
N ALA A 45 -30.71 23.96 -17.91
CA ALA A 45 -30.11 22.71 -18.34
C ALA A 45 -28.79 22.93 -19.11
N THR A 46 -28.80 23.84 -20.09
CA THR A 46 -27.65 24.08 -20.96
C THR A 46 -26.55 24.90 -20.30
N ILE A 47 -26.88 25.95 -19.55
CA ILE A 47 -25.88 26.88 -19.01
C ILE A 47 -25.46 26.51 -17.60
N TYR A 48 -26.39 26.07 -16.75
CA TYR A 48 -26.05 25.76 -15.37
C TYR A 48 -25.62 24.30 -15.22
N LEU A 49 -26.48 23.35 -15.60
CA LEU A 49 -26.20 21.93 -15.36
C LEU A 49 -25.02 21.42 -16.19
N MET A 50 -24.98 21.63 -17.51
CA MET A 50 -23.86 21.13 -18.32
C MET A 50 -22.52 21.73 -17.91
N ASN A 51 -22.47 23.03 -17.63
CA ASN A 51 -21.22 23.68 -17.18
C ASN A 51 -20.80 23.21 -15.78
N LEU A 52 -21.75 22.99 -14.87
CA LEU A 52 -21.48 22.39 -13.56
C LEU A 52 -20.94 20.97 -13.71
N PHE A 53 -21.57 20.13 -14.53
CA PHE A 53 -21.12 18.76 -14.80
C PHE A 53 -19.69 18.74 -15.38
N ILE A 54 -19.41 19.60 -16.38
CA ILE A 54 -18.07 19.71 -16.96
C ILE A 54 -17.06 20.17 -15.90
N GLY A 55 -17.40 21.16 -15.08
CA GLY A 55 -16.53 21.65 -14.00
C GLY A 55 -16.21 20.60 -12.95
N LEU A 56 -17.23 19.85 -12.50
CA LEU A 56 -17.07 18.75 -11.56
C LEU A 56 -16.21 17.62 -12.15
N LEU A 57 -16.53 17.18 -13.37
CA LEU A 57 -15.76 16.13 -14.04
C LEU A 57 -14.30 16.54 -14.27
N ASN A 58 -14.06 17.78 -14.68
CA ASN A 58 -12.71 18.28 -14.88
C ASN A 58 -11.90 18.30 -13.56
N ASN A 59 -12.53 18.64 -12.45
CA ASN A 59 -11.87 18.61 -11.14
C ASN A 59 -11.48 17.18 -10.74
N GLU A 60 -12.43 16.24 -10.81
CA GLU A 60 -12.19 14.84 -10.46
C GLU A 60 -11.15 14.16 -11.36
N ILE A 61 -11.19 14.43 -12.68
CA ILE A 61 -10.21 13.87 -13.62
C ILE A 61 -8.80 14.35 -13.28
N ASN A 62 -8.63 15.62 -12.91
CA ASN A 62 -7.33 16.22 -12.66
C ASN A 62 -6.67 15.75 -11.33
N GLU A 63 -7.46 15.36 -10.33
CA GLU A 63 -6.92 14.85 -9.06
C GLU A 63 -6.39 13.41 -9.13
N THR A 64 -6.80 12.63 -10.14
CA THR A 64 -6.38 11.23 -10.23
C THR A 64 -4.95 11.11 -10.78
N LYS A 65 -4.04 10.55 -9.96
CA LYS A 65 -2.77 10.00 -10.44
C LYS A 65 -3.02 8.75 -11.29
N THR A 66 -3.61 8.95 -12.46
CA THR A 66 -4.08 7.91 -13.39
C THR A 66 -3.05 6.83 -13.66
N ARG A 67 -1.77 7.21 -13.79
CA ARG A 67 -0.72 6.23 -14.11
C ARG A 67 -0.41 5.26 -12.97
N GLU A 68 -0.27 5.75 -11.73
CA GLU A 68 0.01 4.91 -10.56
C GLU A 68 -1.16 3.97 -10.29
N ALA A 69 -2.39 4.51 -10.30
CA ALA A 69 -3.62 3.74 -10.12
C ALA A 69 -3.80 2.68 -11.22
N PHE A 70 -3.53 3.05 -12.48
CA PHE A 70 -3.58 2.12 -13.61
C PHE A 70 -2.60 0.96 -13.48
N LEU A 71 -1.36 1.24 -13.04
CA LEU A 71 -0.35 0.19 -12.85
C LEU A 71 -0.74 -0.75 -11.70
N ASN A 72 -1.29 -0.21 -10.61
CA ASN A 72 -1.79 -1.02 -9.50
C ASN A 72 -2.95 -1.93 -9.92
N LEU A 73 -3.97 -1.38 -10.60
CA LEU A 73 -5.10 -2.16 -11.10
C LEU A 73 -4.64 -3.25 -12.09
N ARG A 74 -3.68 -2.92 -12.96
CA ARG A 74 -3.10 -3.88 -13.89
C ARG A 74 -2.37 -5.01 -13.17
N ALA A 75 -1.64 -4.71 -12.10
CA ALA A 75 -0.96 -5.72 -11.29
C ALA A 75 -1.95 -6.63 -10.56
N GLU A 76 -3.02 -6.06 -9.99
CA GLU A 76 -4.09 -6.80 -9.32
C GLU A 76 -4.81 -7.76 -10.28
N MET A 77 -5.20 -7.26 -11.47
CA MET A 77 -5.80 -8.10 -12.51
C MET A 77 -4.86 -9.23 -12.96
N LEU A 78 -3.56 -8.97 -13.07
CA LEU A 78 -2.58 -10.01 -13.42
C LEU A 78 -2.45 -11.07 -12.32
N GLU A 79 -2.47 -10.66 -11.04
CA GLU A 79 -2.45 -11.59 -9.90
C GLU A 79 -3.69 -12.50 -9.90
N GLU A 80 -4.88 -11.94 -10.13
CA GLU A 80 -6.11 -12.72 -10.20
C GLU A 80 -6.10 -13.71 -11.36
N ILE A 81 -5.69 -13.28 -12.55
CA ILE A 81 -5.54 -14.18 -13.71
C ILE A 81 -4.54 -15.29 -13.42
N GLU A 82 -3.42 -14.97 -12.75
CA GLU A 82 -2.39 -15.95 -12.42
C GLU A 82 -2.85 -17.00 -11.43
N LEU A 83 -3.59 -16.59 -10.39
CA LEU A 83 -4.04 -17.48 -9.34
C LEU A 83 -5.28 -18.30 -9.73
N LEU A 84 -6.23 -17.71 -10.46
CA LEU A 84 -7.54 -18.34 -10.72
C LEU A 84 -7.65 -18.99 -12.10
N TYR A 85 -6.97 -18.46 -13.13
CA TYR A 85 -7.23 -18.84 -14.52
C TYR A 85 -6.07 -19.57 -15.21
N MET A 86 -4.87 -19.62 -14.62
CA MET A 86 -3.70 -20.26 -15.23
C MET A 86 -3.26 -21.55 -14.55
N LEU A 87 -2.93 -22.55 -15.38
CA LEU A 87 -2.31 -23.79 -14.91
C LEU A 87 -0.82 -23.59 -14.56
N PRO A 88 -0.25 -24.40 -13.65
CA PRO A 88 1.16 -24.29 -13.26
C PRO A 88 2.16 -24.34 -14.42
N HIS A 89 1.83 -25.04 -15.51
CA HIS A 89 2.68 -25.12 -16.70
C HIS A 89 2.59 -23.87 -17.60
N GLN A 90 1.46 -23.15 -17.58
CA GLN A 90 1.27 -21.92 -18.37
C GLN A 90 2.05 -20.77 -17.74
N ARG A 91 2.01 -20.66 -16.41
CA ARG A 91 2.77 -19.68 -15.64
C ARG A 91 4.29 -19.78 -15.82
N ARG A 92 4.81 -20.98 -16.09
CA ARG A 92 6.25 -21.22 -16.32
C ARG A 92 6.66 -21.07 -17.79
N LYS A 93 5.76 -20.65 -18.68
CA LYS A 93 6.10 -20.46 -20.10
C LYS A 93 6.86 -19.13 -20.27
N PRO A 94 8.13 -19.17 -20.72
CA PRO A 94 8.93 -17.96 -20.94
C PRO A 94 8.30 -16.98 -21.92
N ASN A 95 7.55 -17.51 -22.90
CA ASN A 95 6.92 -16.71 -23.94
C ASN A 95 5.78 -15.83 -23.40
N TRP A 96 5.21 -16.17 -22.24
CA TRP A 96 4.11 -15.42 -21.61
C TRP A 96 4.61 -14.65 -20.38
N PHE A 97 5.49 -15.26 -19.59
CA PHE A 97 6.09 -14.66 -18.41
C PHE A 97 7.62 -14.66 -18.55
N PRO A 98 8.26 -13.49 -18.67
CA PRO A 98 9.70 -13.42 -18.69
C PRO A 98 10.27 -13.88 -17.35
N PHE A 99 11.38 -14.62 -17.38
CA PHE A 99 12.08 -15.04 -16.16
C PHE A 99 12.74 -13.86 -15.43
N ILE A 100 13.09 -12.80 -16.16
CA ILE A 100 13.79 -11.63 -15.63
C ILE A 100 13.14 -10.37 -16.21
N ILE A 101 12.85 -9.40 -15.35
CA ILE A 101 12.32 -8.08 -15.72
C ILE A 101 13.37 -7.05 -15.32
N PHE A 102 13.87 -6.30 -16.30
CA PHE A 102 14.77 -5.17 -16.06
C PHE A 102 13.95 -3.90 -15.89
N TYR A 103 14.23 -3.14 -14.84
CA TYR A 103 13.60 -1.85 -14.61
C TYR A 103 14.66 -0.84 -14.16
N GLU A 104 14.60 0.36 -14.73
CA GLU A 104 15.47 1.45 -14.34
C GLU A 104 14.79 2.25 -13.23
N CYS A 105 15.50 2.49 -12.13
CA CYS A 105 14.97 3.27 -11.01
C CYS A 105 16.05 4.16 -10.41
N ASN A 106 15.62 5.29 -9.86
CA ASN A 106 16.50 6.18 -9.11
C ASN A 106 16.81 5.56 -7.74
N THR A 107 18.10 5.33 -7.45
CA THR A 107 18.57 4.66 -6.23
C THR A 107 18.23 5.43 -4.96
N VAL A 108 18.21 6.76 -5.00
CA VAL A 108 17.89 7.62 -3.85
C VAL A 108 16.41 7.49 -3.51
N LYS A 109 15.53 7.66 -4.51
CA LYS A 109 14.07 7.54 -4.31
C LYS A 109 13.67 6.14 -3.87
N LEU A 110 14.31 5.11 -4.44
CA LEU A 110 14.07 3.72 -4.04
C LEU A 110 14.45 3.47 -2.58
N ARG A 111 15.59 4.01 -2.14
CA ARG A 111 16.05 3.93 -0.74
C ARG A 111 15.04 4.57 0.21
N GLU A 112 14.54 5.76 -0.12
CA GLU A 112 13.53 6.46 0.67
C GLU A 112 12.23 5.65 0.79
N HIS A 113 11.71 5.14 -0.32
CA HIS A 113 10.50 4.32 -0.32
C HIS A 113 10.64 3.03 0.50
N ILE A 114 11.77 2.33 0.39
CA ILE A 114 12.02 1.13 1.20
C ILE A 114 12.05 1.49 2.70
N ARG A 115 12.67 2.62 3.05
CA ARG A 115 12.72 3.08 4.45
C ARG A 115 11.33 3.43 4.98
N ASP A 116 10.48 4.05 4.17
CA ASP A 116 9.09 4.33 4.55
C ASP A 116 8.26 3.06 4.73
N ILE A 117 8.48 2.04 3.89
CA ILE A 117 7.85 0.72 4.03
C ILE A 117 8.32 0.00 5.31
N GLN A 118 9.59 0.11 5.68
CA GLN A 118 10.13 -0.46 6.92
C GLN A 118 9.58 0.27 8.16
N ASN A 119 9.45 1.59 8.09
CA ASN A 119 8.89 2.43 9.16
C ASN A 119 7.36 2.31 9.32
N GLY A 120 6.69 1.42 8.58
CA GLY A 120 5.25 1.21 8.67
C GLY A 120 4.40 2.32 8.04
N LYS A 121 4.98 3.19 7.21
CA LYS A 121 4.25 4.26 6.50
C LYS A 121 3.62 3.80 5.18
N TRP A 122 3.60 2.49 4.92
CA TRP A 122 3.04 1.94 3.70
C TRP A 122 1.50 2.02 3.73
N SER A 123 0.92 2.74 2.76
CA SER A 123 -0.53 2.94 2.62
C SER A 123 -1.20 2.01 1.60
N GLY A 124 -0.42 1.17 0.89
CA GLY A 124 -0.95 0.29 -0.15
C GLY A 124 -1.63 -0.96 0.41
N TYR A 125 -2.53 -1.53 -0.39
CA TYR A 125 -3.34 -2.71 -0.04
C TYR A 125 -2.50 -3.92 0.42
N LYS A 126 -1.37 -4.19 -0.25
CA LYS A 126 -0.47 -5.32 0.04
C LYS A 126 0.95 -4.82 0.23
N ARG A 127 1.61 -5.24 1.31
CA ARG A 127 3.01 -4.90 1.55
C ARG A 127 3.89 -5.59 0.50
N PRO A 128 4.74 -4.86 -0.24
CA PRO A 128 5.64 -5.46 -1.20
C PRO A 128 6.69 -6.32 -0.49
N TYR A 129 7.10 -7.40 -1.15
CA TYR A 129 8.23 -8.21 -0.69
C TYR A 129 9.55 -7.52 -1.06
N ILE A 130 10.42 -7.33 -0.06
CA ILE A 130 11.74 -6.71 -0.23
C ILE A 130 12.78 -7.81 -0.02
N SER A 131 13.56 -8.12 -1.06
CA SER A 131 14.58 -9.16 -0.98
C SER A 131 15.82 -8.67 -0.22
N GLU A 132 16.50 -9.59 0.48
CA GLU A 132 17.76 -9.28 1.17
C GLU A 132 18.85 -8.82 0.19
N ALA A 133 18.85 -9.36 -1.03
CA ALA A 133 19.77 -8.96 -2.09
C ALA A 133 19.59 -7.48 -2.48
N LEU A 134 18.34 -7.00 -2.53
CA LEU A 134 18.03 -5.60 -2.82
C LEU A 134 18.51 -4.68 -1.68
N ILE A 135 18.30 -5.09 -0.42
CA ILE A 135 18.74 -4.34 0.76
C ILE A 135 20.28 -4.18 0.76
N LYS A 136 21.00 -5.28 0.50
CA LYS A 136 22.47 -5.29 0.39
C LYS A 136 22.95 -4.42 -0.77
N ALA A 137 22.34 -4.54 -1.95
CA ALA A 137 22.69 -3.77 -3.14
C ALA A 137 22.49 -2.26 -2.94
N LEU A 138 21.46 -1.86 -2.20
CA LEU A 138 21.21 -0.46 -1.87
C LEU A 138 22.06 0.06 -0.71
N SER A 139 22.84 -0.77 -0.02
CA SER A 139 23.58 -0.38 1.20
C SER A 139 22.66 0.37 2.18
N LEU A 140 21.43 -0.10 2.33
CA LEU A 140 20.50 0.41 3.34
C LEU A 140 21.02 0.00 4.73
N PRO A 141 20.98 0.87 5.76
CA PRO A 141 21.26 0.42 7.11
C PRO A 141 20.30 -0.72 7.44
N GLU A 142 20.84 -1.86 7.84
CA GLU A 142 20.06 -2.99 8.35
C GLU A 142 19.09 -2.47 9.42
N GLU A 143 17.83 -2.92 9.33
CA GLU A 143 16.81 -2.63 10.35
C GLU A 143 17.46 -2.77 11.72
N GLN A 144 17.47 -1.69 12.52
CA GLN A 144 18.01 -1.78 13.87
C GLN A 144 17.30 -2.97 14.55
N PRO A 145 18.05 -3.90 15.15
CA PRO A 145 17.45 -5.09 15.73
C PRO A 145 16.33 -4.67 16.66
N SER A 146 15.13 -5.22 16.46
CA SER A 146 13.99 -4.95 17.33
C SER A 146 14.44 -5.07 18.79
N LEU A 147 13.99 -4.18 19.68
CA LEU A 147 14.40 -4.17 21.09
C LEU A 147 14.38 -5.57 21.74
N LYS A 148 13.43 -6.41 21.35
CA LYS A 148 13.33 -7.83 21.75
C LYS A 148 14.56 -8.68 21.36
N LYS A 149 15.06 -8.55 20.12
CA LYS A 149 16.29 -9.22 19.67
C LYS A 149 17.53 -8.74 20.42
N ILE A 150 17.60 -7.43 20.71
CA ILE A 150 18.72 -6.88 21.50
C ILE A 150 18.67 -7.43 22.93
N GLU A 151 17.48 -7.48 23.53
CA GLU A 151 17.26 -8.04 24.85
C GLU A 151 17.63 -9.52 24.92
N ASP A 152 17.23 -10.32 23.92
CA ASP A 152 17.60 -11.73 23.82
C ASP A 152 19.13 -11.93 23.68
N ILE A 153 19.80 -11.11 22.86
CA ILE A 153 21.26 -11.15 22.69
C ILE A 153 21.99 -10.77 23.98
N ILE A 154 21.54 -9.73 24.68
CA ILE A 154 22.12 -9.31 25.97
C ILE A 154 21.95 -10.41 27.01
N LYS A 155 20.78 -11.06 27.04
CA LYS A 155 20.49 -12.15 27.97
C LYS A 155 21.38 -13.36 27.70
N GLU A 156 21.60 -13.70 26.43
CA GLU A 156 22.47 -14.81 26.02
C GLU A 156 23.95 -14.55 26.34
N LEU A 157 24.44 -13.33 26.11
CA LEU A 157 25.81 -12.91 26.46
C LEU A 157 26.04 -12.98 27.97
N SER A 158 25.10 -12.44 28.76
CA SER A 158 25.20 -12.45 30.23
C SER A 158 25.25 -13.87 30.82
N LEU A 159 24.42 -14.80 30.30
CA LEU A 159 24.47 -16.21 30.71
C LEU A 159 25.80 -16.90 30.35
N ARG A 160 26.37 -16.54 29.19
CA ARG A 160 27.64 -17.12 28.72
C ARG A 160 28.81 -16.68 29.59
N ASP A 161 28.83 -15.43 30.02
CA ASP A 161 29.87 -14.88 30.89
C ASP A 161 29.75 -15.42 32.32
N ILE A 162 28.53 -15.55 32.86
CA ILE A 162 28.29 -16.24 34.14
C ILE A 162 28.75 -17.70 34.08
N GLY A 163 28.51 -18.39 32.97
CA GLY A 163 28.94 -19.77 32.77
C GLY A 163 30.45 -19.95 32.72
N LYS A 164 31.21 -18.96 32.23
CA LYS A 164 32.69 -18.97 32.29
C LYS A 164 33.17 -18.78 33.73
N VAL A 165 32.65 -17.78 34.43
CA VAL A 165 33.00 -17.52 35.84
C VAL A 165 32.71 -18.73 36.74
N LEU A 166 31.61 -19.44 36.50
CA LEU A 166 31.29 -20.67 37.22
C LEU A 166 32.27 -21.83 36.95
N LYS A 167 32.87 -21.89 35.75
CA LYS A 167 33.89 -22.89 35.42
C LYS A 167 35.24 -22.57 36.06
N ASP A 168 35.54 -21.31 36.28
CA ASP A 168 36.80 -20.85 36.89
C ASP A 168 36.75 -20.92 38.43
N LEU A 169 35.55 -20.92 39.02
CA LEU A 169 35.31 -21.05 40.47
C LEU A 169 35.93 -22.30 41.13
N PRO A 170 35.80 -23.52 40.58
CA PRO A 170 36.42 -24.72 41.16
C PRO A 170 37.95 -24.69 41.07
N VAL A 171 38.53 -24.07 40.02
CA VAL A 171 39.99 -23.91 39.88
C VAL A 171 40.52 -22.99 40.98
N LEU A 172 39.90 -21.83 41.18
CA LEU A 172 40.28 -20.92 42.27
C LEU A 172 40.15 -21.56 43.66
N LYS A 173 39.14 -22.41 43.86
CA LYS A 173 38.94 -23.12 45.13
C LYS A 173 40.02 -24.17 45.38
N GLN A 174 40.52 -24.79 44.31
CA GLN A 174 41.65 -25.71 44.36
C GLN A 174 42.95 -24.98 44.69
N ASP A 175 43.23 -23.87 43.99
CA ASP A 175 44.42 -23.04 44.22
C ASP A 175 44.47 -22.49 45.66
N ILE A 176 43.33 -22.06 46.21
CA ILE A 176 43.24 -21.60 47.61
C ILE A 176 43.52 -22.75 48.59
N LYS A 177 43.11 -23.98 48.25
CA LYS A 177 43.36 -25.15 49.09
C LYS A 177 44.86 -25.50 49.11
N GLU A 178 45.51 -25.50 47.95
CA GLU A 178 46.95 -25.73 47.82
C GLU A 178 47.78 -24.65 48.53
N LEU A 179 47.37 -23.39 48.43
CA LEU A 179 47.99 -22.28 49.18
C LEU A 179 47.84 -22.45 50.69
N LYS A 180 46.68 -22.94 51.16
CA LYS A 180 46.44 -23.17 52.58
C LYS A 180 47.30 -24.32 53.13
N GLU A 181 47.43 -25.40 52.37
CA GLU A 181 48.31 -26.54 52.70
C GLU A 181 49.78 -26.07 52.75
N SER A 182 50.25 -25.29 51.77
CA SER A 182 51.60 -24.69 51.79
C SER A 182 51.85 -23.77 52.99
N ILE A 183 50.85 -23.01 53.45
CA ILE A 183 50.98 -22.15 54.63
C ILE A 183 51.01 -22.96 55.94
N GLU A 184 50.30 -24.08 56.02
CA GLU A 184 50.37 -25.01 57.16
C GLU A 184 51.72 -25.73 57.23
N ASP A 185 52.29 -26.13 56.11
CA ASP A 185 53.63 -26.72 56.02
C ASP A 185 54.73 -25.72 56.43
N MET A 186 54.57 -24.43 56.10
CA MET A 186 55.49 -23.38 56.55
C MET A 186 55.39 -23.07 58.06
N LYS A 187 54.24 -23.33 58.70
CA LYS A 187 54.05 -23.11 60.15
C LYS A 187 54.56 -24.26 61.01
N THR A 188 54.68 -25.47 60.46
CA THR A 188 55.15 -26.66 61.17
C THR A 188 56.67 -26.84 61.13
N ASN A 189 57.37 -26.07 60.30
CA ASN A 189 58.82 -26.15 60.11
C ASN A 189 59.62 -25.09 60.90
N LYS A 190 59.12 -24.68 62.07
CA LYS A 190 59.77 -23.77 63.01
C LYS A 190 59.60 -24.26 64.44
#